data_AF-Q2FU75-F1
#
_entry.id   AF-Q2FU75-F1
#
_cell.length_a   1.000
_cell.length_b   1.000
_cell.length_c   1.000
_cell.angle_alpha   90.00
_cell.angle_beta   90.00
_cell.angle_gamma   90.00
#
_symmetry.space_group_name_H-M   'P 1'
#
loop_
_entity.id
_entity.type
_entity.pdbx_description
1 polymer ?
#
loop_
_entity_poly.entity_id
_entity_poly.type
_entity_poly.pdbx_seq_one_letter_code
_entity_poly.pdbx_strand_id
1 'polypeptide(L)'
;MNACTMRQLSTVLIIILVLTTGWASAVRPTSATYDQTGITTTIDATCIGTLLVNHDMEWQQTNLPNGDLANNTLSPDETRAIFTYRENTLAASGTTRYTKEYNMDGSNVSDGRDNLYARHTVNYQADQSQSGTMLWDEGATITSLGAATNGNEVGRCVFAGGTGGNGAAFKGTVEAGSAMNVQEVAAVTTVGGRAISESSTVPVNLRYGFDAQGLGTNANNTLAVGAAEVYMNTNFETYDNIYQASGDGNVTTKITDRQRTVARGLFDLAQTHEYSSTAMAQPTVAPVT
;
A
#
# COMPACT_ATOMS: atom_id res chain seq x y z
N MET A 1 -30.36 14.59 -14.44
CA MET A 1 -30.09 13.62 -13.35
C MET A 1 -29.78 14.43 -12.11
N ASN A 2 -30.51 14.22 -11.01
CA ASN A 2 -30.36 15.03 -9.80
C ASN A 2 -29.08 14.61 -9.07
N ALA A 3 -28.34 15.57 -8.50
CA ALA A 3 -27.06 15.32 -7.81
C ALA A 3 -27.11 14.22 -6.72
N CYS A 4 -28.29 13.94 -6.18
CA CYS A 4 -28.53 12.88 -5.20
C CYS A 4 -28.41 11.46 -5.79
N THR A 5 -28.85 11.24 -7.04
CA THR A 5 -28.79 9.90 -7.67
C THR A 5 -27.38 9.57 -8.19
N MET A 6 -26.56 10.59 -8.44
CA MET A 6 -25.16 10.42 -8.85
C MET A 6 -24.28 9.99 -7.66
N ARG A 7 -24.52 10.54 -6.46
CA ARG A 7 -23.84 10.13 -5.22
C ARG A 7 -24.13 8.67 -4.85
N GLN A 8 -25.38 8.23 -4.98
CA GLN A 8 -25.75 6.83 -4.71
C GLN A 8 -25.15 5.86 -5.73
N LEU A 9 -25.06 6.24 -7.01
CA LEU A 9 -24.39 5.42 -8.03
C LEU A 9 -22.89 5.32 -7.77
N SER A 10 -22.22 6.43 -7.40
CA SER A 10 -20.79 6.42 -7.07
C SER A 10 -20.49 5.53 -5.86
N THR A 11 -21.30 5.58 -4.80
CA THR A 11 -21.09 4.71 -3.62
C THR A 11 -21.32 3.22 -3.94
N VAL A 12 -22.30 2.89 -4.79
CA VAL A 12 -22.56 1.50 -5.20
C VAL A 12 -21.47 1.00 -6.16
N LEU A 13 -20.93 1.86 -7.03
CA LEU A 13 -19.80 1.51 -7.90
C LEU A 13 -18.51 1.28 -7.09
N ILE A 14 -18.27 2.05 -6.03
CA ILE A 14 -17.17 1.86 -5.09
C ILE A 14 -17.25 0.48 -4.42
N ILE A 15 -18.43 0.01 -4.01
CA ILE A 15 -18.59 -1.32 -3.38
C ILE A 15 -18.38 -2.45 -4.39
N ILE A 16 -18.78 -2.28 -5.65
CA ILE A 16 -18.65 -3.30 -6.70
C ILE A 16 -17.22 -3.37 -7.28
N LEU A 17 -16.51 -2.24 -7.35
CA LEU A 17 -15.13 -2.19 -7.84
C LEU A 17 -14.12 -2.76 -6.83
N VAL A 18 -14.45 -2.74 -5.54
CA VAL A 18 -13.65 -3.33 -4.44
C VAL A 18 -13.56 -4.87 -4.53
N LEU A 19 -14.35 -5.54 -5.38
CA LEU A 19 -14.51 -7.00 -5.35
C LEU A 19 -13.81 -7.79 -6.48
N THR A 20 -13.05 -7.18 -7.41
CA THR A 20 -12.76 -7.88 -8.68
C THR A 20 -11.32 -8.00 -9.19
N THR A 21 -10.26 -7.63 -8.45
CA THR A 21 -8.89 -7.94 -8.92
C THR A 21 -7.95 -8.37 -7.80
N GLY A 22 -8.09 -9.61 -7.34
CA GLY A 22 -7.07 -10.27 -6.50
C GLY A 22 -6.22 -11.22 -7.33
N TRP A 23 -4.92 -10.95 -7.46
CA TRP A 23 -3.95 -11.91 -8.00
C TRP A 23 -3.53 -12.88 -6.90
N ALA A 24 -3.37 -14.18 -7.20
CA ALA A 24 -2.80 -15.13 -6.24
C ALA A 24 -1.30 -15.25 -6.48
N SER A 25 -0.49 -15.06 -5.44
CA SER A 25 0.96 -15.30 -5.43
C SER A 25 1.37 -16.06 -4.16
N ALA A 26 2.45 -16.86 -4.21
CA ALA A 26 2.85 -17.74 -3.09
C ALA A 26 3.60 -16.99 -1.99
N VAL A 27 3.39 -15.67 -1.88
CA VAL A 27 4.06 -14.82 -0.90
C VAL A 27 3.41 -15.05 0.45
N ARG A 28 4.20 -15.59 1.39
CA ARG A 28 3.76 -15.89 2.75
C ARG A 28 4.27 -14.84 3.74
N PRO A 29 3.55 -14.59 4.84
CA PRO A 29 3.96 -13.62 5.83
C PRO A 29 5.20 -14.06 6.62
N THR A 30 5.82 -13.10 7.29
CA THR A 30 6.92 -13.30 8.24
C THR A 30 6.36 -13.36 9.66
N SER A 31 6.69 -14.37 10.46
CA SER A 31 6.27 -14.39 11.86
C SER A 31 7.18 -13.48 12.71
N ALA A 32 6.62 -12.89 13.75
CA ALA A 32 7.37 -12.09 14.72
C ALA A 32 8.25 -12.96 15.63
N THR A 33 9.50 -12.54 15.82
CA THR A 33 10.53 -13.32 16.51
C THR A 33 10.58 -13.06 18.02
N TYR A 34 10.70 -11.81 18.49
CA TYR A 34 10.65 -11.49 19.93
C TYR A 34 10.21 -10.04 20.24
N ASP A 35 10.73 -9.06 19.49
CA ASP A 35 10.47 -7.63 19.75
C ASP A 35 9.27 -7.15 18.94
N GLN A 36 8.20 -6.79 19.65
CA GLN A 36 6.98 -6.18 19.12
C GLN A 36 7.08 -4.66 19.21
N THR A 37 8.08 -4.11 18.54
CA THR A 37 8.31 -2.68 18.53
C THR A 37 7.43 -2.00 17.48
N GLY A 38 7.07 -0.76 17.75
CA GLY A 38 6.22 0.02 16.87
C GLY A 38 6.52 1.50 16.96
N ILE A 39 6.11 2.22 15.93
CA ILE A 39 6.30 3.67 15.81
C ILE A 39 4.95 4.27 15.47
N THR A 40 4.50 5.21 16.29
CA THR A 40 3.30 5.99 16.03
C THR A 40 3.67 7.46 15.91
N THR A 41 3.10 8.15 14.93
CA THR A 41 3.27 9.60 14.76
C THR A 41 1.94 10.23 14.41
N THR A 42 1.59 11.29 15.11
CA THR A 42 0.40 12.08 14.83
C THR A 42 0.79 13.53 14.63
N ILE A 43 0.26 14.16 13.59
CA ILE A 43 0.43 15.59 13.33
C ILE A 43 -0.97 16.18 13.17
N ASP A 44 -1.23 17.29 13.84
CA ASP A 44 -2.34 18.19 13.55
C ASP A 44 -1.76 19.60 13.45
N ALA A 45 -1.79 20.15 12.24
CA ALA A 45 -1.18 21.42 11.92
C ALA A 45 -2.15 22.28 11.12
N THR A 46 -2.32 23.53 11.55
CA THR A 46 -2.94 24.59 10.75
C THR A 46 -1.91 25.68 10.54
N CYS A 47 -1.60 26.01 9.29
CA CYS A 47 -0.55 26.95 8.92
C CYS A 47 -1.09 27.97 7.91
N ILE A 48 -0.70 29.24 8.08
CA ILE A 48 -0.78 30.28 7.06
C ILE A 48 0.67 30.61 6.68
N GLY A 49 1.03 30.43 5.42
CA GLY A 49 2.40 30.54 4.93
C GLY A 49 2.93 29.19 4.46
N THR A 50 3.99 28.70 5.10
CA THR A 50 4.71 27.49 4.65
C THR A 50 4.62 26.35 5.66
N LEU A 51 4.14 25.19 5.20
CA LEU A 51 4.22 23.92 5.91
C LEU A 51 5.20 23.00 5.17
N LEU A 52 6.15 22.42 5.91
CA LEU A 52 6.98 21.32 5.44
C LEU A 52 6.77 20.11 6.34
N VAL A 53 6.49 18.96 5.74
CA VAL A 53 6.45 17.67 6.42
C VAL A 53 7.30 16.70 5.62
N ASN A 54 8.23 16.04 6.31
CA ASN A 54 9.05 14.98 5.74
C ASN A 54 8.98 13.78 6.67
N HIS A 55 8.76 12.60 6.12
CA HIS A 55 8.81 11.34 6.84
C HIS A 55 9.50 10.30 5.98
N ASP A 56 10.50 9.64 6.54
CA ASP A 56 11.16 8.50 5.96
C ASP A 56 11.23 7.42 7.03
N MET A 57 10.76 6.23 6.68
CA MET A 57 10.75 5.07 7.55
C MET A 57 11.13 3.84 6.74
N GLU A 58 12.04 3.06 7.31
CA GLU A 58 12.31 1.69 6.90
C GLU A 58 12.20 0.78 8.12
N TRP A 59 11.43 -0.30 7.98
CA TRP A 59 11.25 -1.33 9.00
C TRP A 59 11.55 -2.69 8.41
N GLN A 60 12.34 -3.49 9.12
CA GLN A 60 12.70 -4.84 8.66
C GLN A 60 12.57 -5.85 9.79
N GLN A 61 12.13 -7.06 9.44
CA GLN A 61 12.02 -8.16 10.40
C GLN A 61 12.26 -9.51 9.72
N THR A 62 12.81 -10.45 10.48
CA THR A 62 13.01 -11.86 10.09
C THR A 62 12.28 -12.77 11.08
N ASN A 63 11.83 -13.93 10.60
CA ASN A 63 11.16 -14.95 11.41
C ASN A 63 12.13 -15.86 12.18
N LEU A 64 13.44 -15.72 12.00
CA LEU A 64 14.44 -16.55 12.68
C LEU A 64 15.13 -15.80 13.84
N PRO A 65 15.24 -16.40 15.04
CA PRO A 65 15.99 -15.84 16.17
C PRO A 65 17.44 -15.47 15.88
N ASN A 66 18.06 -16.21 14.96
CA ASN A 66 19.44 -16.00 14.52
C ASN A 66 19.51 -15.44 13.09
N GLY A 67 18.40 -14.90 12.57
CA GLY A 67 18.36 -14.26 11.26
C GLY A 67 19.18 -12.98 11.27
N ASP A 68 19.98 -12.76 10.23
CA ASP A 68 20.82 -11.58 10.07
C ASP A 68 20.26 -10.68 8.97
N LEU A 69 19.62 -9.57 9.37
CA LEU A 69 19.07 -8.59 8.43
C LEU A 69 20.15 -7.89 7.59
N ALA A 70 21.40 -7.85 8.04
CA ALA A 70 22.51 -7.28 7.28
C ALA A 70 23.04 -8.25 6.20
N ASN A 71 22.78 -9.54 6.35
CA ASN A 71 23.11 -10.55 5.36
C ASN A 71 22.00 -10.66 4.33
N ASN A 72 22.29 -10.40 3.06
CA ASN A 72 21.29 -10.51 1.99
C ASN A 72 20.89 -11.97 1.69
N THR A 73 21.66 -12.97 2.13
CA THR A 73 21.35 -14.38 1.90
C THR A 73 20.41 -14.91 2.98
N LEU A 74 19.25 -15.42 2.57
CA LEU A 74 18.30 -16.05 3.48
C LEU A 74 18.77 -17.44 3.91
N SER A 75 18.63 -17.74 5.19
CA SER A 75 18.78 -19.10 5.73
C SER A 75 17.60 -19.98 5.32
N PRO A 76 17.73 -21.32 5.36
CA PRO A 76 16.59 -22.22 5.17
C PRO A 76 15.44 -21.85 6.11
N ASP A 77 14.21 -21.88 5.59
CA ASP A 77 12.97 -21.49 6.30
C ASP A 77 12.88 -20.01 6.73
N GLU A 78 13.85 -19.17 6.36
CA GLU A 78 13.82 -17.74 6.66
C GLU A 78 12.82 -17.01 5.75
N THR A 79 11.99 -16.17 6.37
CA THR A 79 11.18 -15.14 5.71
C THR A 79 11.51 -13.78 6.28
N ARG A 80 11.42 -12.75 5.42
CA ARG A 80 11.63 -11.37 5.81
C ARG A 80 10.51 -10.48 5.33
N ALA A 81 10.15 -9.51 6.16
CA ALA A 81 9.24 -8.43 5.84
C ALA A 81 10.02 -7.12 5.92
N ILE A 82 9.92 -6.31 4.85
CA ILE A 82 10.51 -4.99 4.74
C ILE A 82 9.39 -4.03 4.39
N PHE A 83 9.20 -3.00 5.21
CA PHE A 83 8.28 -1.91 4.96
C PHE A 83 9.09 -0.64 4.75
N THR A 84 8.78 0.11 3.70
CA THR A 84 9.28 1.47 3.55
C THR A 84 8.11 2.41 3.44
N TYR A 85 8.20 3.57 4.08
CA TYR A 85 7.23 4.63 3.95
C TYR A 85 7.96 5.95 3.75
N ARG A 86 7.52 6.71 2.74
CA ARG A 86 8.06 8.03 2.45
C ARG A 86 6.94 9.02 2.26
N GLU A 87 7.14 10.21 2.81
CA GLU A 87 6.32 11.37 2.57
C GLU A 87 7.19 12.62 2.46
N ASN A 88 6.87 13.46 1.48
CA ASN A 88 7.35 14.82 1.39
C ASN A 88 6.20 15.75 0.98
N THR A 89 5.82 16.63 1.90
CA THR A 89 4.78 17.64 1.67
C THR A 89 5.37 19.02 1.87
N LEU A 90 5.25 19.87 0.85
CA LEU A 90 5.58 21.29 0.89
C LEU A 90 4.35 22.08 0.46
N ALA A 91 3.71 22.77 1.40
CA ALA A 91 2.69 23.76 1.10
C ALA A 91 3.29 25.14 1.34
N ALA A 92 3.34 26.00 0.33
CA ALA A 92 3.93 27.34 0.41
C ALA A 92 2.92 28.41 0.03
N SER A 93 3.01 29.58 0.68
CA SER A 93 2.18 30.75 0.38
C SER A 93 0.68 30.42 0.27
N GLY A 94 0.12 29.83 1.32
CA GLY A 94 -1.31 29.52 1.38
C GLY A 94 -1.78 29.17 2.79
N THR A 95 -3.04 28.78 2.91
CA THR A 95 -3.59 28.22 4.14
C THR A 95 -3.64 26.71 4.02
N THR A 96 -3.04 26.02 4.99
CA THR A 96 -2.96 24.56 5.04
C THR A 96 -3.55 24.06 6.34
N ARG A 97 -4.46 23.09 6.27
CA ARG A 97 -4.82 22.23 7.39
C ARG A 97 -4.35 20.83 7.06
N TYR A 98 -3.44 20.30 7.86
CA TYR A 98 -2.81 19.01 7.64
C TYR A 98 -2.99 18.15 8.89
N THR A 99 -3.50 16.95 8.71
CA THR A 99 -3.57 15.94 9.77
C THR A 99 -2.97 14.63 9.29
N LYS A 100 -2.17 14.01 10.14
CA LYS A 100 -1.54 12.70 9.91
C LYS A 100 -1.76 11.80 11.09
N GLU A 101 -2.08 10.55 10.78
CA GLU A 101 -1.97 9.42 11.66
C GLU A 101 -1.07 8.40 10.98
N TYR A 102 0.03 8.05 11.62
CA TYR A 102 0.96 7.03 11.14
C TYR A 102 1.19 6.03 12.25
N ASN A 103 1.17 4.74 11.90
CA ASN A 103 1.46 3.65 12.80
C ASN A 103 2.22 2.54 12.05
N MET A 104 3.28 2.05 12.68
CA MET A 104 3.98 0.83 12.28
C MET A 104 4.02 -0.10 13.49
N ASP A 105 3.60 -1.35 13.32
CA ASP A 105 3.55 -2.39 14.35
C ASP A 105 4.24 -3.67 13.86
N GLY A 106 5.35 -4.03 14.50
CA GLY A 106 6.12 -5.24 14.21
C GLY A 106 5.50 -6.55 14.72
N SER A 107 4.33 -6.48 15.38
CA SER A 107 3.65 -7.65 15.94
C SER A 107 3.00 -8.54 14.88
N ASN A 108 2.72 -9.79 15.25
CA ASN A 108 1.87 -10.67 14.45
C ASN A 108 0.46 -10.08 14.36
N VAL A 109 -0.01 -9.83 13.14
CA VAL A 109 -1.38 -9.38 12.89
C VAL A 109 -2.22 -10.48 12.24
N SER A 110 -3.52 -10.48 12.55
CA SER A 110 -4.51 -11.33 11.91
C SER A 110 -4.97 -10.76 10.58
N ASP A 111 -5.76 -11.53 9.82
CA ASP A 111 -6.47 -10.96 8.68
C ASP A 111 -7.37 -9.79 9.13
N GLY A 112 -7.58 -8.81 8.24
CA GLY A 112 -8.24 -7.53 8.52
C GLY A 112 -7.43 -6.48 9.29
N ARG A 113 -6.25 -6.81 9.84
CA ARG A 113 -5.36 -5.85 10.52
C ARG A 113 -4.09 -5.60 9.68
N ASP A 114 -3.49 -4.43 9.86
CA ASP A 114 -2.30 -4.00 9.14
C ASP A 114 -1.14 -3.72 10.11
N ASN A 115 0.08 -4.02 9.67
CA ASN A 115 1.32 -3.65 10.36
C ASN A 115 1.65 -2.18 10.12
N LEU A 116 1.56 -1.76 8.85
CA LEU A 116 1.75 -0.38 8.42
C LEU A 116 0.38 0.25 8.20
N TYR A 117 0.13 1.37 8.87
CA TYR A 117 -1.04 2.20 8.63
C TYR A 117 -0.62 3.66 8.55
N ALA A 118 -1.07 4.34 7.51
CA ALA A 118 -0.97 5.80 7.44
C ALA A 118 -2.28 6.36 6.93
N ARG A 119 -2.72 7.47 7.51
CA ARG A 119 -3.83 8.25 6.99
C ARG A 119 -3.46 9.70 7.03
N HIS A 120 -3.53 10.34 5.87
CA HIS A 120 -3.35 11.76 5.75
C HIS A 120 -4.63 12.45 5.31
N THR A 121 -4.80 13.66 5.79
CA THR A 121 -5.82 14.57 5.29
C THR A 121 -5.21 15.95 5.19
N VAL A 122 -5.28 16.53 4.00
CA VAL A 122 -4.74 17.86 3.73
C VAL A 122 -5.78 18.70 3.01
N ASN A 123 -6.02 19.88 3.54
CA ASN A 123 -6.78 20.93 2.89
C ASN A 123 -5.81 22.07 2.62
N TYR A 124 -5.62 22.41 1.36
CA TYR A 124 -4.74 23.48 0.94
C TYR A 124 -5.47 24.47 0.05
N GLN A 125 -5.30 25.76 0.35
CA GLN A 125 -5.76 26.86 -0.47
C GLN A 125 -4.62 27.85 -0.66
N ALA A 126 -4.18 28.03 -1.91
CA ALA A 126 -3.14 28.99 -2.28
C ALA A 126 -3.57 30.43 -2.04
N ASP A 127 -2.63 31.27 -1.62
CA ASP A 127 -2.73 32.71 -1.78
C ASP A 127 -2.44 33.07 -3.25
N GLN A 128 -3.49 33.44 -3.98
CA GLN A 128 -3.39 33.78 -5.40
C GLN A 128 -2.51 35.01 -5.66
N SER A 129 -2.33 35.90 -4.68
CA SER A 129 -1.46 37.07 -4.81
C SER A 129 0.03 36.71 -4.77
N GLN A 130 0.37 35.55 -4.22
CA GLN A 130 1.73 35.08 -4.02
C GLN A 130 2.08 33.83 -4.85
N SER A 131 1.17 33.41 -5.75
CA SER A 131 1.33 32.18 -6.53
C SER A 131 1.59 30.94 -5.66
N GLY A 132 0.80 30.79 -4.59
CA GLY A 132 0.90 29.64 -3.69
C GLY A 132 0.77 28.29 -4.41
N THR A 133 1.49 27.30 -3.92
CA THR A 133 1.42 25.91 -4.40
C THR A 133 1.66 24.93 -3.25
N MET A 134 1.03 23.77 -3.35
CA MET A 134 1.36 22.60 -2.56
C MET A 134 1.90 21.49 -3.45
N LEU A 135 3.08 20.99 -3.08
CA LEU A 135 3.69 19.78 -3.58
C LEU A 135 3.50 18.67 -2.55
N TRP A 136 3.14 17.49 -3.05
CA TRP A 136 2.93 16.29 -2.27
C TRP A 136 3.56 15.12 -2.99
N ASP A 137 4.27 14.27 -2.26
CA ASP A 137 4.84 13.01 -2.71
C ASP A 137 4.74 12.02 -1.56
N GLU A 138 3.93 10.98 -1.72
CA GLU A 138 3.77 9.92 -0.73
C GLU A 138 3.88 8.56 -1.41
N GLY A 139 4.62 7.65 -0.78
CA GLY A 139 4.73 6.27 -1.25
C GLY A 139 4.97 5.31 -0.10
N ALA A 140 4.46 4.09 -0.28
CA ALA A 140 4.71 2.98 0.62
C ALA A 140 5.11 1.75 -0.19
N THR A 141 6.07 0.99 0.33
CA THR A 141 6.50 -0.28 -0.26
C THR A 141 6.43 -1.37 0.78
N ILE A 142 5.93 -2.53 0.37
CA ILE A 142 6.10 -3.79 1.10
C ILE A 142 6.94 -4.71 0.24
N THR A 143 8.05 -5.17 0.80
CA THR A 143 8.83 -6.26 0.25
C THR A 143 8.78 -7.46 1.20
N SER A 144 8.46 -8.62 0.64
CA SER A 144 8.48 -9.89 1.35
C SER A 144 9.40 -10.85 0.62
N LEU A 145 10.29 -11.47 1.39
CA LEU A 145 11.28 -12.42 0.90
C LEU A 145 11.11 -13.75 1.65
N GLY A 146 11.38 -14.86 0.98
CA GLY A 146 11.34 -16.17 1.62
C GLY A 146 12.26 -17.18 0.96
N ALA A 147 13.02 -17.93 1.76
CA ALA A 147 13.77 -19.09 1.31
C ALA A 147 12.83 -20.24 0.91
N ALA A 148 13.32 -21.28 0.24
CA ALA A 148 12.51 -22.49 0.12
C ALA A 148 12.39 -23.18 1.48
N THR A 149 11.31 -23.94 1.66
CA THR A 149 11.03 -24.67 2.89
C THR A 149 10.50 -26.07 2.57
N ASN A 150 10.79 -27.03 3.44
CA ASN A 150 10.31 -28.42 3.32
C ASN A 150 9.11 -28.70 4.25
N GLY A 151 8.47 -27.66 4.79
CA GLY A 151 7.40 -27.76 5.78
C GLY A 151 5.98 -27.90 5.21
N ASN A 152 5.17 -28.77 5.81
CA ASN A 152 3.77 -28.99 5.41
C ASN A 152 2.82 -27.80 5.69
N GLU A 153 3.30 -26.73 6.33
CA GLU A 153 2.50 -25.58 6.80
C GLU A 153 2.61 -24.34 5.89
N VAL A 154 3.04 -24.52 4.64
CA VAL A 154 3.11 -23.42 3.67
C VAL A 154 1.73 -23.18 3.09
N GLY A 155 1.18 -21.97 3.30
CA GLY A 155 0.01 -21.47 2.60
C GLY A 155 0.23 -21.58 1.10
N ARG A 156 -0.40 -22.58 0.46
CA ARG A 156 -0.28 -22.81 -0.98
C ARG A 156 -1.17 -21.83 -1.72
N CYS A 157 -0.72 -21.34 -2.87
CA CYS A 157 -1.64 -20.70 -3.81
C CYS A 157 -2.75 -21.67 -4.20
N VAL A 158 -3.97 -21.17 -4.36
CA VAL A 158 -5.15 -21.96 -4.78
C VAL A 158 -4.94 -22.67 -6.13
N PHE A 159 -3.95 -22.23 -6.92
CA PHE A 159 -3.57 -22.85 -8.20
C PHE A 159 -2.46 -23.91 -8.11
N ALA A 160 -1.89 -24.17 -6.93
CA ALA A 160 -0.82 -25.13 -6.75
C ALA A 160 -1.37 -26.57 -6.71
N GLY A 161 -1.37 -27.27 -7.85
CA GLY A 161 -1.78 -28.67 -7.97
C GLY A 161 -0.72 -29.71 -7.54
N GLY A 162 0.40 -29.30 -6.94
CA GLY A 162 1.46 -30.21 -6.51
C GLY A 162 1.14 -30.91 -5.19
N THR A 163 1.60 -32.15 -5.00
CA THR A 163 1.38 -32.97 -3.79
C THR A 163 2.53 -32.94 -2.78
N GLY A 164 3.68 -32.32 -3.11
CA GLY A 164 4.85 -32.25 -2.23
C GLY A 164 4.71 -31.19 -1.14
N GLY A 165 5.20 -31.46 0.08
CA GLY A 165 5.17 -30.57 1.25
C GLY A 165 6.13 -29.37 1.22
N ASN A 166 6.65 -28.99 0.04
CA ASN A 166 7.69 -27.97 -0.06
C ASN A 166 7.10 -26.62 -0.49
N GLY A 167 7.54 -25.54 0.16
CA GLY A 167 7.27 -24.17 -0.24
C GLY A 167 8.39 -23.61 -1.12
N ALA A 168 8.01 -23.04 -2.26
CA ALA A 168 8.93 -22.33 -3.14
C ALA A 168 9.56 -21.12 -2.42
N ALA A 169 10.77 -20.77 -2.85
CA ALA A 169 11.37 -19.50 -2.47
C ALA A 169 10.66 -18.36 -3.22
N PHE A 170 10.63 -17.14 -2.68
CA PHE A 170 9.96 -16.01 -3.33
C PHE A 170 10.57 -14.66 -2.99
N LYS A 171 10.31 -13.70 -3.88
CA LYS A 171 10.49 -12.27 -3.67
C LYS A 171 9.26 -11.55 -4.21
N GLY A 172 8.61 -10.80 -3.34
CA GLY A 172 7.47 -9.96 -3.71
C GLY A 172 7.69 -8.54 -3.26
N THR A 173 7.52 -7.59 -4.17
CA THR A 173 7.55 -6.15 -3.87
C THR A 173 6.30 -5.51 -4.42
N VAL A 174 5.61 -4.76 -3.58
CA VAL A 174 4.50 -3.88 -3.98
C VAL A 174 4.79 -2.49 -3.51
N GLU A 175 4.69 -1.54 -4.41
CA GLU A 175 4.82 -0.12 -4.16
C GLU A 175 3.53 0.57 -4.61
N ALA A 176 3.01 1.48 -3.80
CA ALA A 176 1.90 2.33 -4.19
C ALA A 176 2.05 3.72 -3.57
N GLY A 177 1.55 4.73 -4.27
CA GLY A 177 1.74 6.11 -3.85
C GLY A 177 0.97 7.11 -4.71
N SER A 178 1.11 8.37 -4.33
CA SER A 178 0.57 9.50 -5.08
C SER A 178 1.48 10.72 -5.03
N ALA A 179 1.35 11.55 -6.05
CA ALA A 179 2.00 12.84 -6.11
C ALA A 179 1.00 13.92 -6.54
N MET A 180 1.10 15.11 -5.94
CA MET A 180 0.26 16.25 -6.29
C MET A 180 1.07 17.53 -6.44
N ASN A 181 0.65 18.37 -7.38
CA ASN A 181 1.07 19.75 -7.50
C ASN A 181 -0.18 20.60 -7.71
N VAL A 182 -0.63 21.29 -6.67
CA VAL A 182 -1.97 21.88 -6.60
C VAL A 182 -1.96 23.29 -6.01
N GLN A 183 -2.98 24.05 -6.37
CA GLN A 183 -3.27 25.37 -5.81
C GLN A 183 -4.49 25.34 -4.88
N GLU A 184 -5.39 24.38 -5.09
CA GLU A 184 -6.55 24.14 -4.23
C GLU A 184 -6.84 22.65 -4.20
N VAL A 185 -6.91 22.06 -3.00
CA VAL A 185 -7.29 20.66 -2.82
C VAL A 185 -7.82 20.39 -1.40
N ALA A 186 -8.78 19.47 -1.30
CA ALA A 186 -9.01 18.62 -0.14
C ALA A 186 -8.65 17.20 -0.55
N ALA A 187 -7.58 16.66 0.04
CA ALA A 187 -7.10 15.33 -0.26
C ALA A 187 -7.03 14.46 0.99
N VAL A 188 -7.35 13.19 0.81
CA VAL A 188 -7.20 12.13 1.81
C VAL A 188 -6.42 11.00 1.17
N THR A 189 -5.37 10.54 1.86
CA THR A 189 -4.68 9.31 1.49
C THR A 189 -4.72 8.31 2.62
N THR A 190 -4.79 7.04 2.28
CA THR A 190 -4.73 5.93 3.23
C THR A 190 -3.77 4.87 2.74
N VAL A 191 -2.91 4.41 3.63
CA VAL A 191 -2.00 3.28 3.42
C VAL A 191 -2.36 2.22 4.45
N GLY A 192 -2.54 0.99 3.97
CA GLY A 192 -2.69 -0.19 4.81
C GLY A 192 -1.76 -1.28 4.29
N GLY A 193 -0.93 -1.84 5.16
CA GLY A 193 0.10 -2.77 4.75
C GLY A 193 0.30 -3.90 5.74
N ARG A 194 0.29 -5.14 5.26
CA ARG A 194 0.49 -6.33 6.08
C ARG A 194 1.52 -7.25 5.46
N ALA A 195 2.48 -7.66 6.27
CA ALA A 195 3.43 -8.72 5.93
C ALA A 195 3.88 -9.56 7.13
N ILE A 196 3.50 -9.19 8.36
CA ILE A 196 3.90 -9.90 9.58
C ILE A 196 2.70 -10.63 10.17
N SER A 197 2.75 -11.95 10.24
CA SER A 197 1.68 -12.78 10.82
C SER A 197 2.23 -14.12 11.29
N GLU A 198 1.60 -14.66 12.34
CA GLU A 198 1.91 -16.00 12.85
C GLU A 198 1.40 -17.10 11.90
N SER A 199 0.32 -16.83 11.16
CA SER A 199 -0.31 -17.81 10.28
C SER A 199 0.10 -17.61 8.83
N SER A 200 0.51 -18.69 8.18
CA SER A 200 0.78 -18.72 6.73
C SER A 200 -0.47 -18.56 5.86
N THR A 201 -1.67 -18.62 6.46
CA THR A 201 -2.95 -18.40 5.76
C THR A 201 -3.33 -16.92 5.65
N VAL A 202 -2.69 -16.03 6.41
CA VAL A 202 -2.95 -14.59 6.37
C VAL A 202 -2.19 -14.00 5.18
N PRO A 203 -2.87 -13.32 4.23
CA PRO A 203 -2.18 -12.82 3.05
C PRO A 203 -1.32 -11.60 3.36
N VAL A 204 -0.20 -11.50 2.65
CA VAL A 204 0.56 -10.26 2.54
C VAL A 204 -0.21 -9.31 1.64
N ASN A 205 -0.42 -8.07 2.06
CA ASN A 205 -1.20 -7.09 1.32
C ASN A 205 -0.54 -5.71 1.31
N LEU A 206 -0.89 -4.90 0.31
CA LEU A 206 -0.71 -3.45 0.33
C LEU A 206 -1.97 -2.82 -0.25
N ARG A 207 -2.55 -1.88 0.50
CA ARG A 207 -3.69 -1.06 0.11
C ARG A 207 -3.27 0.40 0.12
N TYR A 208 -3.58 1.09 -0.97
CA TYR A 208 -3.40 2.52 -1.09
C TYR A 208 -4.68 3.16 -1.58
N GLY A 209 -5.26 4.05 -0.78
CA GLY A 209 -6.40 4.87 -1.13
C GLY A 209 -5.97 6.30 -1.37
N PHE A 210 -6.48 6.91 -2.43
CA PHE A 210 -6.31 8.31 -2.75
C PHE A 210 -7.66 8.90 -3.12
N ASP A 211 -7.99 10.04 -2.53
CA ASP A 211 -9.18 10.84 -2.85
C ASP A 211 -8.79 12.30 -2.80
N ALA A 212 -8.91 13.01 -3.92
CA ALA A 212 -8.62 14.43 -4.02
C ALA A 212 -9.71 15.16 -4.82
N GLN A 213 -10.26 16.18 -4.18
CA GLN A 213 -11.33 17.03 -4.68
C GLN A 213 -11.07 18.51 -4.34
N GLY A 214 -11.88 19.43 -4.85
CA GLY A 214 -11.75 20.85 -4.52
C GLY A 214 -12.30 21.16 -3.13
N LEU A 215 -11.90 22.29 -2.56
CA LEU A 215 -12.45 22.76 -1.28
C LEU A 215 -13.87 23.35 -1.43
N GLY A 216 -14.33 23.53 -2.66
CA GLY A 216 -15.65 24.14 -2.93
C GLY A 216 -15.70 25.62 -2.54
N THR A 217 -14.55 26.29 -2.50
CA THR A 217 -14.45 27.72 -2.13
C THR A 217 -15.11 28.62 -3.18
N ASN A 218 -15.30 28.12 -4.40
CA ASN A 218 -16.05 28.76 -5.46
C ASN A 218 -17.41 28.07 -5.65
N ALA A 219 -18.50 28.83 -5.55
CA ALA A 219 -19.86 28.31 -5.76
C ALA A 219 -20.08 27.68 -7.16
N ASN A 220 -19.22 28.01 -8.13
CA ASN A 220 -19.30 27.51 -9.50
C ASN A 220 -18.28 26.39 -9.80
N ASN A 221 -17.38 26.04 -8.86
CA ASN A 221 -16.37 25.01 -9.07
C ASN A 221 -15.96 24.32 -7.77
N THR A 222 -16.27 23.02 -7.67
CA THR A 222 -15.92 22.16 -6.52
C THR A 222 -14.75 21.23 -6.82
N LEU A 223 -14.08 21.40 -7.96
CA LEU A 223 -12.96 20.56 -8.38
C LEU A 223 -11.64 21.12 -7.85
N ALA A 224 -10.68 20.23 -7.62
CA ALA A 224 -9.32 20.59 -7.27
C ALA A 224 -8.65 21.30 -8.45
N VAL A 225 -7.66 22.15 -8.15
CA VAL A 225 -6.91 22.92 -9.16
C VAL A 225 -5.45 22.49 -9.14
N GLY A 226 -4.98 21.91 -10.24
CA GLY A 226 -3.58 21.50 -10.40
C GLY A 226 -3.43 20.17 -11.11
N ALA A 227 -2.55 19.31 -10.60
CA ALA A 227 -2.34 17.97 -11.10
C ALA A 227 -2.17 16.96 -9.96
N ALA A 228 -2.69 15.76 -10.17
CA ALA A 228 -2.52 14.63 -9.27
C ALA A 228 -2.15 13.37 -10.07
N GLU A 229 -1.33 12.52 -9.48
CA GLU A 229 -0.93 11.23 -9.98
C GLU A 229 -1.08 10.19 -8.88
N VAL A 230 -1.60 9.02 -9.23
CA VAL A 230 -1.69 7.85 -8.35
C VAL A 230 -1.12 6.66 -9.10
N TYR A 231 -0.35 5.82 -8.41
CA TYR A 231 0.29 4.67 -9.03
C TYR A 231 0.35 3.45 -8.09
N MET A 232 0.45 2.27 -8.71
CA MET A 232 0.84 1.03 -8.07
C MET A 232 1.79 0.26 -8.99
N ASN A 233 2.87 -0.26 -8.42
CA ASN A 233 3.80 -1.16 -9.07
C ASN A 233 3.83 -2.47 -8.26
N THR A 234 3.72 -3.60 -8.95
CA THR A 234 3.92 -4.92 -8.34
C THR A 234 5.00 -5.68 -9.09
N ASN A 235 5.84 -6.40 -8.35
CA ASN A 235 6.81 -7.32 -8.91
C ASN A 235 6.92 -8.55 -8.00
N PHE A 236 6.60 -9.72 -8.56
CA PHE A 236 6.66 -10.99 -7.85
C PHE A 236 7.46 -12.00 -8.64
N GLU A 237 8.30 -12.73 -7.93
CA GLU A 237 9.11 -13.81 -8.45
C GLU A 237 9.04 -14.99 -7.47
N THR A 238 8.76 -16.18 -7.97
CA THR A 238 8.94 -17.45 -7.23
C THR A 238 10.07 -18.25 -7.86
N TYR A 239 10.76 -19.04 -7.06
CA TYR A 239 11.93 -19.82 -7.48
C TYR A 239 11.73 -21.30 -7.16
N ASP A 240 12.43 -22.19 -7.87
CA ASP A 240 12.24 -23.64 -7.74
C ASP A 240 12.51 -24.17 -6.32
N ASN A 241 13.66 -23.85 -5.71
CA ASN A 241 14.07 -24.34 -4.39
C ASN A 241 15.16 -23.49 -3.70
N ILE A 242 15.70 -22.43 -4.34
CA ILE A 242 16.76 -21.61 -3.74
C ILE A 242 16.49 -20.13 -4.02
N TYR A 243 16.15 -19.36 -2.98
CA TYR A 243 16.35 -17.91 -3.02
C TYR A 243 17.77 -17.63 -2.55
N GLN A 244 18.65 -17.29 -3.49
CA GLN A 244 19.94 -16.66 -3.21
C GLN A 244 19.82 -15.20 -3.64
N ALA A 245 19.99 -14.25 -2.72
CA ALA A 245 19.97 -12.83 -3.08
C ALA A 245 21.12 -12.42 -4.01
N SER A 246 22.09 -13.32 -4.26
CA SER A 246 23.15 -13.20 -5.28
C SER A 246 22.69 -13.48 -6.72
N GLY A 247 21.45 -13.91 -6.97
CA GLY A 247 20.84 -13.85 -8.31
C GLY A 247 20.73 -15.16 -9.12
N ASP A 248 21.00 -16.33 -8.55
CA ASP A 248 21.11 -17.60 -9.30
C ASP A 248 20.00 -18.63 -9.00
N GLY A 249 18.75 -18.19 -8.87
CA GLY A 249 17.59 -19.08 -8.76
C GLY A 249 16.80 -19.18 -10.06
N ASN A 250 16.38 -20.39 -10.47
CA ASN A 250 15.46 -20.54 -11.60
C ASN A 250 14.11 -19.91 -11.25
N VAL A 251 13.77 -18.77 -11.85
CA VAL A 251 12.46 -18.13 -11.70
C VAL A 251 11.39 -19.03 -12.33
N THR A 252 10.46 -19.50 -11.52
CA THR A 252 9.38 -20.40 -11.94
C THR A 252 8.09 -19.65 -12.28
N THR A 253 7.84 -18.53 -11.60
CA THR A 253 6.71 -17.64 -11.86
C THR A 253 7.17 -16.21 -11.72
N LYS A 254 6.75 -15.35 -12.64
CA LYS A 254 6.98 -13.90 -12.56
C LYS A 254 5.70 -13.13 -12.86
N ILE A 255 5.38 -12.15 -12.02
CA ILE A 255 4.29 -11.21 -12.24
C ILE A 255 4.86 -9.81 -12.13
N THR A 256 4.60 -8.97 -13.13
CA THR A 256 4.91 -7.55 -13.08
C THR A 256 3.69 -6.78 -13.56
N ASP A 257 3.15 -5.92 -12.70
CA ASP A 257 2.04 -5.03 -13.04
C ASP A 257 2.39 -3.59 -12.68
N ARG A 258 1.91 -2.66 -13.51
CA ARG A 258 2.11 -1.22 -13.31
C ARG A 258 0.86 -0.49 -13.73
N GLN A 259 0.29 0.23 -12.77
CA GLN A 259 -0.85 1.11 -12.99
C GLN A 259 -0.49 2.54 -12.63
N ARG A 260 -1.01 3.48 -13.41
CA ARG A 260 -0.76 4.90 -13.23
C ARG A 260 -1.92 5.70 -13.80
N THR A 261 -2.48 6.58 -12.98
CA THR A 261 -3.56 7.51 -13.36
C THR A 261 -3.08 8.93 -13.13
N VAL A 262 -3.37 9.83 -14.06
CA VAL A 262 -2.97 11.25 -13.97
C VAL A 262 -4.17 12.13 -14.31
N ALA A 263 -4.46 13.11 -13.46
CA ALA A 263 -5.45 14.16 -13.70
C ALA A 263 -4.76 15.54 -13.68
N ARG A 264 -5.22 16.47 -14.53
CA ARG A 264 -4.63 17.81 -14.70
C ARG A 264 -5.69 18.88 -14.97
N GLY A 265 -5.42 20.10 -14.52
CA GLY A 265 -6.33 21.24 -14.65
C GLY A 265 -7.32 21.27 -13.49
N LEU A 266 -8.61 21.14 -13.81
CA LEU A 266 -9.66 20.94 -12.82
C LEU A 266 -9.94 19.45 -12.70
N PHE A 267 -9.86 18.90 -11.49
CA PHE A 267 -10.02 17.46 -11.30
C PHE A 267 -10.76 17.07 -10.02
N ASP A 268 -11.35 15.89 -10.09
CA ASP A 268 -11.79 15.07 -8.97
C ASP A 268 -11.22 13.69 -9.27
N LEU A 269 -10.33 13.21 -8.41
CA LEU A 269 -9.62 11.95 -8.62
C LEU A 269 -9.68 11.13 -7.34
N ALA A 270 -10.40 10.01 -7.41
CA ALA A 270 -10.39 8.97 -6.41
C ALA A 270 -9.91 7.67 -7.03
N GLN A 271 -8.96 7.00 -6.37
CA GLN A 271 -8.45 5.70 -6.78
C GLN A 271 -8.01 4.90 -5.56
N THR A 272 -8.40 3.62 -5.56
CA THR A 272 -7.90 2.65 -4.59
C THR A 272 -7.14 1.57 -5.33
N HIS A 273 -5.98 1.23 -4.82
CA HIS A 273 -5.20 0.08 -5.24
C HIS A 273 -5.12 -0.92 -4.09
N GLU A 274 -5.29 -2.19 -4.40
CA GLU A 274 -5.14 -3.28 -3.45
C GLU A 274 -4.38 -4.44 -4.09
N TYR A 275 -3.39 -4.92 -3.36
CA TYR A 275 -2.72 -6.18 -3.62
C TYR A 275 -2.94 -7.11 -2.42
N SER A 276 -3.16 -8.40 -2.69
CA SER A 276 -3.20 -9.48 -1.69
C SER A 276 -2.46 -10.70 -2.26
N SER A 277 -1.69 -11.42 -1.45
CA SER A 277 -0.99 -12.63 -1.91
C SER A 277 -1.91 -13.85 -2.06
N THR A 278 -3.03 -13.91 -1.34
CA THR A 278 -4.05 -14.93 -1.57
C THR A 278 -5.23 -14.36 -2.37
N ALA A 279 -5.86 -15.20 -3.19
CA ALA A 279 -7.12 -14.85 -3.82
C ALA A 279 -8.15 -14.58 -2.71
N MET A 280 -8.78 -13.40 -2.73
CA MET A 280 -10.05 -13.23 -2.05
C MET A 280 -10.98 -14.34 -2.51
N ALA A 281 -11.66 -15.02 -1.58
CA ALA A 281 -12.62 -16.05 -1.93
C ALA A 281 -13.58 -15.49 -3.01
N GLN A 282 -13.60 -16.12 -4.18
CA GLN A 282 -14.64 -15.85 -5.16
C GLN A 282 -15.98 -16.05 -4.46
N PRO A 283 -16.94 -15.11 -4.52
CA PRO A 283 -18.29 -15.40 -4.07
C PRO A 283 -18.77 -16.60 -4.89
N THR A 284 -19.04 -17.71 -4.22
CA THR A 284 -19.75 -18.84 -4.82
C THR A 284 -21.09 -18.31 -5.29
N VAL A 285 -21.19 -18.00 -6.59
CA VAL A 285 -22.49 -17.79 -7.22
C VAL A 285 -23.18 -19.15 -7.16
N ALA A 286 -24.15 -19.27 -6.25
CA ALA A 286 -25.03 -20.42 -6.22
C ALA A 286 -25.61 -20.59 -7.63
N PRO A 287 -25.62 -21.80 -8.21
CA PRO A 287 -26.27 -22.00 -9.49
C PRO A 287 -27.73 -21.55 -9.35
N VAL A 288 -28.11 -20.56 -10.15
CA VAL A 288 -29.50 -20.18 -10.30
C VAL A 288 -30.18 -21.37 -10.98
N THR A 289 -30.89 -22.16 -10.19
CA THR A 289 -31.89 -23.13 -10.68
C THR A 289 -33.18 -22.42 -11.01
#